data_AF-A0A1G0PEM5-F1
#
_entry.id   AF-A0A1G0PEM5-F1
#
_cell.length_a   1.000
_cell.length_b   1.000
_cell.length_c   1.000
_cell.angle_alpha   90.00
_cell.angle_beta   90.00
_cell.angle_gamma   90.00
#
_symmetry.space_group_name_H-M   'P 1'
#
loop_
_entity.id
_entity.type
_entity.pdbx_description
1 polymer ?
#
loop_
_entity_poly.entity_id
_entity_poly.type
_entity_poly.pdbx_seq_one_letter_code
_entity_poly.pdbx_strand_id
1 'polypeptide(L)'
;MDAEDAAQEVMIRIWSNIDKFSMLSAKAWIMRTTHNHCIDVLRKRKSTIHKEYGIDESFEENFEDKTERNDPYLNTHIKMITSKVKEIIQLLPENLKSVFVLYEIEGLKYKEISKTLDMPINTVKVYLLRARKKL
;
A
#
# COMPACT_ATOMS: atom_id res chain seq x y z
N MET A 1 -3.17 -16.89 4.27
CA MET A 1 -3.05 -15.92 5.37
C MET A 1 -3.95 -14.80 4.98
N ASP A 2 -5.06 -14.68 5.70
CA ASP A 2 -6.15 -13.79 5.35
C ASP A 2 -5.91 -12.40 5.98
N ALA A 3 -6.68 -11.41 5.57
CA ALA A 3 -6.51 -10.03 6.05
C ALA A 3 -6.67 -9.92 7.59
N GLU A 4 -7.53 -10.75 8.17
CA GLU A 4 -7.76 -10.83 9.62
C GLU A 4 -6.53 -11.37 10.37
N ASP A 5 -5.89 -12.42 9.84
CA ASP A 5 -4.66 -12.97 10.41
C ASP A 5 -3.54 -11.90 10.43
N ALA A 6 -3.39 -11.16 9.32
CA ALA A 6 -2.37 -10.12 9.20
C ALA A 6 -2.62 -8.97 10.20
N ALA A 7 -3.88 -8.58 10.38
CA ALA A 7 -4.25 -7.57 11.36
C ALA A 7 -3.98 -8.03 12.80
N GLN A 8 -4.30 -9.29 13.12
CA GLN A 8 -4.05 -9.86 14.44
C GLN A 8 -2.56 -9.91 14.77
N GLU A 9 -1.74 -10.40 13.85
CA GLU A 9 -0.29 -10.49 14.00
C GLU A 9 0.36 -9.11 14.19
N VAL A 10 -0.09 -8.10 13.43
CA VAL A 10 0.35 -6.71 13.59
C VAL A 10 -0.07 -6.17 14.96
N MET A 11 -1.32 -6.40 15.39
CA MET A 11 -1.81 -5.93 16.68
C MET A 11 -1.03 -6.53 17.85
N ILE A 12 -0.72 -7.82 17.80
CA ILE A 12 0.11 -8.50 18.81
C ILE A 12 1.50 -7.85 18.87
N ARG A 13 2.14 -7.62 17.72
CA ARG A 13 3.46 -6.97 17.65
C ARG A 13 3.44 -5.55 18.23
N ILE A 14 2.36 -4.81 18.00
CA ILE A 14 2.17 -3.48 18.57
C ILE A 14 2.05 -3.56 20.07
N TRP A 15 1.15 -4.42 20.57
CA TRP A 15 0.91 -4.59 22.01
C TRP A 15 2.18 -5.00 22.75
N SER A 16 2.95 -5.96 22.22
CA SER A 16 4.21 -6.43 22.84
C SER A 16 5.33 -5.39 22.88
N ASN A 17 5.22 -4.31 22.13
CA ASN A 17 6.23 -3.24 22.10
C ASN A 17 5.68 -1.90 22.57
N ILE A 18 4.46 -1.86 23.13
CA ILE A 18 3.76 -0.62 23.46
C ILE A 18 4.56 0.30 24.40
N ASP A 19 5.33 -0.29 25.30
CA ASP A 19 6.18 0.45 26.25
C ASP A 19 7.45 1.05 25.63
N LYS A 20 7.78 0.70 24.37
CA LYS A 20 9.05 1.05 23.72
C LYS A 20 8.96 2.27 22.82
N PHE A 21 7.79 2.84 22.57
CA PHE A 21 7.65 4.01 21.68
C PHE A 21 6.88 5.16 22.32
N SER A 22 7.41 6.38 22.11
CA SER A 22 6.72 7.62 22.48
C SER A 22 5.42 7.79 21.69
N MET A 23 4.42 8.44 22.28
CA MET A 23 3.16 8.73 21.60
C MET A 23 3.34 9.54 20.31
N LEU A 24 4.38 10.38 20.26
CA LEU A 24 4.76 11.17 19.07
C LEU A 24 5.29 10.30 17.92
N SER A 25 5.85 9.13 18.21
CA SER A 25 6.42 8.19 17.22
C SER A 25 5.50 7.00 16.94
N ALA A 26 4.50 6.77 17.79
CA ALA A 26 3.62 5.60 17.73
C ALA A 26 2.96 5.44 16.36
N LYS A 27 2.40 6.51 15.78
CA LYS A 27 1.78 6.47 14.44
C LYS A 27 2.73 5.96 13.36
N ALA A 28 3.93 6.53 13.28
CA ALA A 28 4.91 6.15 12.26
C ALA A 28 5.40 4.71 12.46
N TRP A 29 5.58 4.29 13.71
CA TRP A 29 6.01 2.93 14.02
C TRP A 29 4.93 1.89 13.73
N ILE A 30 3.67 2.15 14.10
CA ILE A 30 2.52 1.30 13.78
C ILE A 30 2.39 1.17 12.26
N MET A 31 2.42 2.28 11.53
CA MET A 31 2.35 2.27 10.07
C MET A 31 3.50 1.48 9.44
N ARG A 32 4.72 1.63 9.96
CA ARG A 32 5.90 0.88 9.50
C ARG A 32 5.73 -0.62 9.71
N THR A 33 5.38 -1.02 10.93
CA THR A 33 5.22 -2.43 11.31
C THR A 33 4.12 -3.09 10.47
N THR A 34 2.99 -2.39 10.31
CA THR A 34 1.87 -2.85 9.48
C THR A 34 2.30 -2.98 8.02
N HIS A 35 2.88 -1.92 7.45
CA HIS A 35 3.35 -1.90 6.07
C HIS A 35 4.32 -3.05 5.79
N ASN A 36 5.36 -3.19 6.61
CA ASN A 36 6.39 -4.21 6.40
C ASN A 36 5.78 -5.61 6.49
N HIS A 37 4.91 -5.86 7.46
CA HIS A 37 4.24 -7.15 7.59
C HIS A 37 3.38 -7.47 6.35
N CYS A 38 2.56 -6.53 5.89
CA CYS A 38 1.75 -6.72 4.68
C CYS A 38 2.61 -6.98 3.44
N ILE A 39 3.71 -6.23 3.27
CA ILE A 39 4.66 -6.44 2.18
C ILE A 39 5.28 -7.85 2.25
N ASP A 40 5.71 -8.30 3.42
CA ASP A 40 6.30 -9.63 3.60
C ASP A 40 5.30 -10.74 3.26
N VAL A 41 4.04 -10.59 3.68
CA VAL A 41 2.94 -11.53 3.34
C VAL A 41 2.70 -11.56 1.83
N LEU A 42 2.65 -10.40 1.17
CA LEU A 42 2.45 -10.31 -0.28
C LEU A 42 3.61 -10.95 -1.06
N ARG A 43 4.86 -10.71 -0.64
CA ARG A 43 6.05 -11.32 -1.25
C ARG A 43 6.06 -12.83 -1.07
N LYS A 44 5.71 -13.33 0.13
CA LYS A 44 5.61 -14.76 0.40
C LYS A 44 4.54 -15.43 -0.46
N ARG A 45 3.36 -14.80 -0.58
CA ARG A 45 2.27 -15.29 -1.43
C ARG A 45 2.70 -15.39 -2.89
N LYS A 46 3.32 -14.33 -3.44
CA LYS A 46 3.86 -14.36 -4.81
C LYS A 46 4.90 -15.46 -5.00
N SER A 47 5.81 -15.64 -4.04
CA SER A 47 6.84 -16.68 -4.12
C SER A 47 6.26 -18.09 -4.05
N THR A 48 5.22 -18.33 -3.25
CA THR A 48 4.54 -19.63 -3.17
C THR A 48 3.82 -19.93 -4.48
N ILE A 49 3.10 -18.95 -5.04
CA ILE A 49 2.33 -19.11 -6.28
C ILE A 49 3.26 -19.34 -7.49
N HIS A 50 4.38 -18.61 -7.58
CA HIS A 50 5.40 -18.86 -8.61
C HIS A 50 6.02 -20.27 -8.50
N LYS A 51 6.18 -20.79 -7.28
CA LYS A 51 6.81 -22.09 -7.03
C LYS A 51 5.87 -23.27 -7.25
N GLU A 52 4.57 -23.12 -6.97
CA GLU A 52 3.58 -24.19 -7.12
C GLU A 52 2.94 -24.24 -8.52
N TYR A 53 2.81 -23.11 -9.24
CA TYR A 53 1.99 -23.10 -10.45
C TYR A 53 2.65 -22.52 -11.72
N GLY A 54 3.78 -21.80 -11.65
CA GLY A 54 4.40 -21.26 -12.87
C GLY A 54 3.46 -20.38 -13.72
N ILE A 55 2.47 -19.75 -13.08
CA ILE A 55 1.48 -18.88 -13.73
C ILE A 55 1.80 -17.42 -13.37
N ASP A 56 1.87 -16.58 -14.40
CA ASP A 56 1.96 -15.13 -14.28
C ASP A 56 0.60 -14.59 -13.79
N GLU A 57 0.59 -13.91 -12.65
CA GLU A 57 -0.62 -13.75 -11.84
C GLU A 57 -1.34 -12.42 -12.15
N SER A 58 -2.43 -12.49 -12.92
CA SER A 58 -3.49 -11.46 -12.93
C SER A 58 -4.47 -11.73 -11.79
N PHE A 59 -4.09 -11.38 -10.56
CA PHE A 59 -5.00 -11.43 -9.41
C PHE A 59 -5.78 -10.11 -9.33
N GLU A 60 -6.92 -10.04 -10.02
CA GLU A 60 -7.86 -8.94 -9.93
C GLU A 60 -8.68 -9.05 -8.63
N GLU A 61 -8.27 -8.32 -7.60
CA GLU A 61 -9.16 -8.00 -6.47
C GLU A 61 -10.21 -6.98 -6.94
N ASN A 62 -11.40 -7.52 -7.26
CA ASN A 62 -12.64 -6.76 -7.44
C ASN A 62 -13.07 -6.13 -6.11
N PHE A 63 -12.54 -4.95 -5.82
CA PHE A 63 -13.12 -4.05 -4.82
C PHE A 63 -14.35 -3.38 -5.46
N GLU A 64 -15.54 -3.81 -5.08
CA GLU A 64 -16.78 -3.10 -5.41
C GLU A 64 -16.82 -1.75 -4.68
N ASP A 65 -16.56 -0.68 -5.42
CA ASP A 65 -16.72 0.69 -4.95
C ASP A 65 -18.22 1.06 -4.91
N LYS A 66 -18.81 1.04 -3.72
CA LYS A 66 -20.20 1.43 -3.45
C LYS A 66 -20.31 2.95 -3.35
N THR A 67 -20.12 3.64 -4.46
CA THR A 67 -20.41 5.08 -4.58
C THR A 67 -21.42 5.32 -5.69
N GLU A 68 -22.70 5.23 -5.35
CA GLU A 68 -23.79 5.68 -6.23
C GLU A 68 -23.87 7.21 -6.20
N ARG A 69 -23.43 7.86 -7.29
CA ARG A 69 -23.81 9.25 -7.61
C ARG A 69 -24.74 9.27 -8.82
N ASN A 70 -25.66 10.23 -8.87
CA ASN A 70 -26.84 10.27 -9.75
C ASN A 70 -26.58 10.58 -11.26
N ASP A 71 -25.50 10.08 -11.86
CA ASP A 71 -25.33 10.12 -13.33
C ASP A 71 -24.61 8.84 -13.84
N PRO A 72 -25.33 7.93 -14.52
CA PRO A 72 -24.77 6.67 -15.03
C PRO A 72 -23.60 6.86 -16.01
N TYR A 73 -23.59 7.94 -16.79
CA TYR A 73 -22.55 8.19 -17.79
C TYR A 73 -21.25 8.66 -17.13
N LEU A 74 -21.35 9.63 -16.21
CA LEU A 74 -20.21 10.09 -15.41
C LEU A 74 -19.65 8.96 -14.53
N ASN A 75 -20.50 8.14 -13.92
CA ASN A 75 -20.05 6.99 -13.14
C ASN A 75 -19.27 5.98 -13.97
N THR A 76 -19.70 5.72 -15.21
CA THR A 76 -19.01 4.77 -16.09
C THR A 76 -17.63 5.30 -16.49
N HIS A 77 -17.55 6.58 -16.85
CA HIS A 77 -16.27 7.23 -17.18
C HIS A 77 -15.32 7.29 -15.98
N ILE A 78 -15.81 7.68 -14.81
CA ILE A 78 -15.02 7.70 -13.57
C ILE A 78 -14.53 6.29 -13.23
N LYS A 79 -15.40 5.27 -13.29
CA LYS A 79 -15.01 3.87 -13.04
C LYS A 79 -13.92 3.40 -14.00
N MET A 80 -14.05 3.67 -15.30
CA MET A 80 -13.02 3.30 -16.28
C MET A 80 -11.67 3.99 -16.02
N ILE A 81 -11.69 5.28 -15.68
CA ILE A 81 -10.46 6.04 -15.36
C ILE A 81 -9.84 5.48 -14.07
N THR A 82 -10.64 5.28 -13.02
CA THR A 82 -10.17 4.74 -11.74
C THR A 82 -9.59 3.35 -11.89
N SER A 83 -10.23 2.47 -12.68
CA SER A 83 -9.69 1.12 -12.96
C SER A 83 -8.34 1.18 -13.65
N LYS A 84 -8.19 2.01 -14.70
CA LYS A 84 -6.90 2.20 -15.38
C LYS A 84 -5.82 2.73 -14.45
N VAL A 85 -6.14 3.72 -13.62
CA VAL A 85 -5.21 4.26 -12.62
C VAL A 85 -4.81 3.17 -11.63
N LYS A 86 -5.76 2.35 -11.16
CA LYS A 86 -5.49 1.23 -10.24
C LYS A 86 -4.56 0.19 -10.86
N GLU A 87 -4.78 -0.17 -12.12
CA GLU A 87 -3.91 -1.09 -12.88
C GLU A 87 -2.47 -0.54 -12.99
N ILE A 88 -2.31 0.73 -13.38
CA ILE A 88 -0.99 1.34 -13.51
C ILE A 88 -0.29 1.43 -12.15
N ILE A 89 -1.02 1.77 -11.08
CA ILE A 89 -0.49 1.72 -9.71
C ILE A 89 -0.04 0.31 -9.39
N GLN A 90 -0.80 -0.73 -9.73
CA GLN A 90 -0.44 -2.13 -9.48
C GLN A 90 0.86 -2.54 -10.17
N LEU A 91 1.15 -2.01 -11.36
CA LEU A 91 2.39 -2.23 -12.12
C LEU A 91 3.62 -1.49 -11.55
N LEU A 92 3.42 -0.51 -10.65
CA LEU A 92 4.54 0.17 -10.02
C LEU A 92 5.36 -0.81 -9.16
N PRO A 93 6.70 -0.71 -9.21
CA PRO A 93 7.57 -1.35 -8.22
C PRO A 93 7.10 -0.99 -6.81
N GLU A 94 7.12 -1.99 -5.92
CA GLU A 94 6.59 -1.91 -4.56
C GLU A 94 7.04 -0.64 -3.81
N ASN A 95 8.33 -0.32 -3.87
CA ASN A 95 8.88 0.87 -3.21
C ASN A 95 8.32 2.20 -3.76
N LEU A 96 8.01 2.26 -5.06
CA LEU A 96 7.40 3.45 -5.68
C LEU A 96 5.91 3.52 -5.35
N LYS A 97 5.23 2.36 -5.40
CA LYS A 97 3.82 2.22 -5.04
C LYS A 97 3.56 2.65 -3.60
N SER A 98 4.34 2.15 -2.63
CA SER A 98 4.18 2.51 -1.21
C SER A 98 4.34 4.01 -0.98
N VAL A 99 5.35 4.64 -1.59
CA VAL A 99 5.53 6.11 -1.48
C VAL A 99 4.38 6.88 -2.11
N PHE A 100 3.90 6.44 -3.28
CA PHE A 100 2.80 7.08 -3.98
C PHE A 100 1.48 7.00 -3.19
N VAL A 101 1.11 5.80 -2.73
CA VAL A 101 -0.11 5.56 -1.93
C VAL A 101 -0.06 6.36 -0.63
N LEU A 102 1.04 6.30 0.11
CA LEU A 102 1.16 7.04 1.37
C LEU A 102 1.07 8.56 1.18
N TYR A 103 1.50 9.09 0.04
CA TYR A 103 1.45 10.52 -0.24
C TYR A 103 0.12 10.99 -0.82
N GLU A 104 -0.30 10.41 -1.95
CA GLU A 104 -1.45 10.90 -2.72
C GLU A 104 -2.79 10.39 -2.17
N ILE A 105 -2.82 9.19 -1.58
CA ILE A 105 -4.06 8.55 -1.11
C ILE A 105 -4.21 8.79 0.40
N GLU A 106 -3.19 8.46 1.18
CA GLU A 106 -3.22 8.59 2.65
C GLU A 106 -2.88 10.01 3.15
N GLY A 107 -2.36 10.88 2.29
CA GLY A 107 -2.09 12.29 2.62
C GLY A 107 -0.91 12.54 3.57
N LEU A 108 0.01 11.59 3.74
CA LEU A 108 1.19 11.77 4.60
C LEU A 108 2.18 12.78 4.02
N LYS A 109 2.82 13.56 4.88
CA LYS A 109 3.91 14.47 4.48
C LYS A 109 5.21 13.70 4.22
N TYR A 110 6.09 14.26 3.40
CA TYR A 110 7.41 13.67 3.10
C TYR A 110 8.21 13.22 4.34
N LYS A 111 8.18 14.03 5.42
CA LYS A 111 8.86 13.70 6.68
C LYS A 111 8.22 12.49 7.38
N GLU A 112 6.91 12.34 7.30
CA GLU A 112 6.18 11.22 7.89
C GLU A 112 6.42 9.94 7.09
N ILE A 113 6.43 10.02 5.76
CA ILE A 113 6.76 8.88 4.89
C ILE A 113 8.21 8.44 5.10
N SER A 114 9.15 9.39 5.17
CA SER A 114 10.56 9.11 5.48
C SER A 114 10.72 8.36 6.81
N LYS A 115 10.00 8.81 7.85
CA LYS A 115 9.94 8.12 9.14
C LYS A 115 9.15 6.82 9.10
N THR A 116 8.19 6.64 8.21
CA THR A 116 7.39 5.42 8.15
C THR A 116 8.18 4.32 7.43
N LEU A 117 8.73 4.62 6.26
CA LEU A 117 9.45 3.67 5.42
C LEU A 117 10.96 3.57 5.73
N ASP A 118 11.43 4.26 6.77
CA ASP A 118 12.83 4.28 7.19
C ASP A 118 13.82 4.64 6.07
N MET A 119 13.47 5.66 5.29
CA MET A 119 14.24 6.05 4.11
C MET A 119 14.53 7.56 4.08
N PRO A 120 15.63 8.01 3.47
CA PRO A 120 15.96 9.43 3.39
C PRO A 120 14.86 10.24 2.70
N ILE A 121 14.56 11.44 3.20
CA ILE A 121 13.53 12.33 2.62
C ILE A 121 13.76 12.63 1.13
N ASN A 122 15.02 12.72 0.70
CA ASN A 122 15.37 12.93 -0.70
C ASN A 122 15.01 11.70 -1.56
N THR A 123 15.17 10.49 -1.01
CA THR A 123 14.75 9.25 -1.66
C THR A 123 13.23 9.21 -1.80
N VAL A 124 12.47 9.64 -0.79
CA VAL A 124 10.99 9.76 -0.88
C VAL A 124 10.60 10.67 -2.04
N LYS A 125 11.20 11.86 -2.15
CA LYS A 125 10.92 12.80 -3.25
C LYS A 125 11.24 12.22 -4.61
N VAL A 126 12.39 11.55 -4.76
CA VAL A 126 12.79 10.90 -6.01
C VAL A 126 11.84 9.77 -6.37
N TYR A 127 11.40 8.98 -5.39
CA TYR A 127 10.49 7.86 -5.61
C TYR A 127 9.11 8.36 -6.02
N LEU A 128 8.60 9.41 -5.38
CA LEU A 128 7.34 10.03 -5.79
C LEU A 128 7.42 10.59 -7.22
N LEU A 129 8.52 11.27 -7.57
CA LEU A 129 8.73 11.76 -8.93
C LEU A 129 8.76 10.62 -9.95
N ARG A 130 9.45 9.52 -9.64
CA ARG A 130 9.52 8.34 -10.50
C ARG A 130 8.17 7.63 -10.62
N ALA A 131 7.38 7.56 -9.54
CA ALA A 131 6.04 7.01 -9.56
C ALA A 131 5.13 7.82 -10.49
N ARG A 132 5.13 9.16 -10.37
CA ARG A 132 4.36 10.06 -11.23
C ARG A 132 4.74 9.99 -12.71
N LYS A 133 6.02 9.72 -13.04
CA LYS A 133 6.46 9.53 -14.43
C LYS A 133 5.99 8.22 -15.06
N LYS A 134 5.54 7.27 -14.25
CA LYS A 134 5.06 5.95 -14.70
C LYS A 134 3.54 5.86 -14.76
N LEU A 135 2.84 6.89 -14.28
CA LEU A 135 1.39 7.11 -14.42
C LEU A 135 1.13 7.95 -15.66
#